data_AF-A0A1X9I1G0-F1
#
_entry.id   AF-A0A1X9I1G0-F1
#
_cell.length_a   1.000
_cell.length_b   1.000
_cell.length_c   1.000
_cell.angle_alpha   90.00
_cell.angle_beta   90.00
_cell.angle_gamma   90.00
#
_symmetry.space_group_name_H-M   'P 1'
#
loop_
_entity.id
_entity.type
_entity.pdbx_description
1 polymer ?
#
loop_
_entity_poly.entity_id
_entity_poly.type
_entity_poly.pdbx_seq_one_letter_code
_entity_poly.pdbx_strand_id
1 'polypeptide(L)'
;MLFKNSIIQCFPELDISEIELIYKRFRYWSDIAYPKYTNKQISIEELRIFLCKQIISEFGFFSISDDLALSFQKTYEKELSSITLFPELKEILEYCSVKKIPIGIITNGPVKQNYHN
;
A
#
# COMPACT_ATOMS: atom_id res chain seq x y z
N MET A 1 -8.16 9.95 1.22
CA MET A 1 -7.48 8.66 1.46
C MET A 1 -6.50 8.42 0.34
N LEU A 2 -5.23 8.13 0.62
CA LEU A 2 -4.17 8.01 -0.40
C LEU A 2 -4.53 6.98 -1.50
N PHE A 3 -5.13 5.86 -1.10
CA PHE A 3 -5.66 4.85 -2.04
C PHE A 3 -6.75 5.40 -2.98
N LYS A 4 -7.65 6.27 -2.48
CA LYS A 4 -8.69 6.91 -3.30
C LYS A 4 -8.07 7.73 -4.42
N ASN A 5 -7.02 8.49 -4.12
CA ASN A 5 -6.34 9.32 -5.12
C ASN A 5 -5.74 8.44 -6.22
N SER A 6 -5.14 7.31 -5.86
CA SER A 6 -4.57 6.35 -6.83
C SER A 6 -5.64 5.69 -7.70
N ILE A 7 -6.80 5.35 -7.13
CA ILE A 7 -7.94 4.82 -7.90
C ILE A 7 -8.44 5.85 -8.92
N ILE A 8 -8.68 7.09 -8.51
CA ILE A 8 -9.17 8.15 -9.41
C ILE A 8 -8.19 8.40 -10.56
N GLN A 9 -6.87 8.36 -10.28
CA GLN A 9 -5.85 8.62 -11.29
C GLN A 9 -5.71 7.48 -12.31
N CYS A 10 -5.86 6.22 -11.89
CA CYS A 10 -5.59 5.07 -12.75
C CYS A 10 -6.85 4.41 -13.32
N PHE A 11 -8.00 4.62 -12.68
CA PHE A 11 -9.29 4.01 -13.02
C PHE A 11 -10.42 5.02 -12.84
N PRO A 12 -10.43 6.12 -13.63
CA PRO A 12 -11.44 7.18 -13.49
C PRO A 12 -12.87 6.70 -13.73
N GLU A 13 -13.05 5.54 -14.37
CA GLU A 13 -14.35 4.91 -14.63
C GLU A 13 -14.93 4.15 -13.43
N LEU A 14 -14.13 3.86 -12.39
CA LEU A 14 -14.63 3.18 -11.19
C LEU A 14 -15.54 4.11 -10.38
N ASP A 15 -16.69 3.57 -9.95
CA ASP A 15 -17.53 4.26 -8.98
C ASP A 15 -16.83 4.35 -7.61
N ILE A 16 -16.44 5.56 -7.25
CA ILE A 16 -15.77 5.86 -5.99
C ILE A 16 -16.73 6.01 -4.80
N SER A 17 -18.05 5.87 -5.01
CA SER A 17 -19.03 5.87 -3.92
C SER A 17 -18.75 4.75 -2.90
N GLU A 18 -18.21 3.62 -3.38
CA GLU A 18 -17.86 2.44 -2.58
C GLU A 18 -16.36 2.37 -2.20
N ILE A 19 -15.62 3.49 -2.23
CA ILE A 19 -14.16 3.47 -2.07
C ILE A 19 -13.65 2.77 -0.80
N GLU A 20 -14.42 2.80 0.29
CA GLU A 20 -14.08 2.07 1.52
C GLU A 20 -14.20 0.56 1.35
N LEU A 21 -15.24 0.09 0.64
CA LEU A 21 -15.44 -1.31 0.32
C LEU A 21 -14.35 -1.80 -0.64
N ILE A 22 -14.04 -1.03 -1.68
CA ILE A 22 -12.94 -1.29 -2.62
C ILE A 22 -11.63 -1.46 -1.83
N TYR A 23 -11.32 -0.56 -0.90
CA TYR A 23 -10.11 -0.67 -0.08
C TYR A 23 -10.12 -1.91 0.83
N LYS A 24 -11.26 -2.23 1.46
CA LYS A 24 -11.41 -3.45 2.26
C LYS A 24 -11.18 -4.72 1.43
N ARG A 25 -11.71 -4.77 0.20
CA ARG A 25 -11.48 -5.89 -0.72
C ARG A 25 -10.03 -5.96 -1.18
N PHE A 26 -9.38 -4.82 -1.43
CA PHE A 26 -7.97 -4.78 -1.79
C PHE A 26 -7.10 -5.37 -0.67
N ARG A 27 -7.40 -5.03 0.58
CA ARG A 27 -6.76 -5.61 1.78
C ARG A 27 -7.04 -7.11 1.91
N TYR A 28 -8.28 -7.53 1.72
CA TYR A 28 -8.67 -8.94 1.74
C TYR A 28 -7.85 -9.77 0.75
N TRP A 29 -7.75 -9.32 -0.51
CA TRP A 29 -6.95 -10.02 -1.52
C TRP A 29 -5.46 -10.02 -1.18
N SER A 30 -4.96 -8.98 -0.52
CA SER A 30 -3.59 -8.95 -0.01
C SER A 30 -3.39 -10.06 1.02
N ASP A 31 -4.30 -10.22 1.96
CA ASP A 31 -4.17 -11.24 3.01
C ASP A 31 -4.22 -12.67 2.42
N ILE A 32 -4.99 -12.87 1.34
CA ILE A 32 -5.03 -14.15 0.60
C ILE A 32 -3.72 -14.42 -0.17
N ALA A 33 -3.14 -13.41 -0.82
CA ALA A 33 -1.95 -13.58 -1.67
C ALA A 33 -0.62 -13.50 -0.90
N TYR A 34 -0.59 -12.78 0.23
CA TYR A 34 0.64 -12.51 0.98
C TYR A 34 1.39 -13.78 1.43
N PRO A 35 0.73 -14.85 1.90
CA PRO A 35 1.43 -16.11 2.23
C PRO A 35 2.21 -16.69 1.05
N LYS A 36 1.72 -16.56 -0.19
CA LYS A 36 2.44 -17.02 -1.38
C LYS A 36 3.70 -16.21 -1.61
N TYR A 37 3.63 -14.89 -1.42
CA TYR A 37 4.79 -14.01 -1.50
C TYR A 37 5.83 -14.33 -0.42
N THR A 38 5.42 -14.47 0.85
CA THR A 38 6.34 -14.78 1.95
C THR A 38 7.01 -16.15 1.78
N ASN A 39 6.31 -17.09 1.15
CA ASN A 39 6.84 -18.41 0.80
C ASN A 39 7.66 -18.42 -0.50
N LYS A 40 7.95 -17.24 -1.09
CA LYS A 40 8.71 -17.07 -2.33
C LYS A 40 8.12 -17.80 -3.55
N GLN A 41 6.81 -18.05 -3.54
CA GLN A 41 6.09 -18.69 -4.64
C GLN A 41 5.70 -17.70 -5.74
N ILE A 42 5.53 -16.44 -5.36
CA ILE A 42 5.31 -15.31 -6.28
C ILE A 42 6.22 -14.16 -5.86
N SER A 43 6.60 -13.35 -6.83
CA SER A 43 7.23 -12.05 -6.61
C SER A 43 6.24 -11.06 -5.98
N ILE A 44 6.77 -9.99 -5.41
CA ILE A 44 5.94 -8.90 -4.91
C ILE A 44 5.17 -8.23 -6.05
N GLU A 45 5.75 -8.19 -7.25
CA GLU A 45 5.14 -7.62 -8.45
C GLU A 45 3.90 -8.41 -8.87
N GLU A 46 4.02 -9.74 -8.95
CA GLU A 46 2.90 -10.64 -9.25
C GLU A 46 1.78 -10.52 -8.22
N LEU A 47 2.13 -10.38 -6.92
CA LEU A 47 1.15 -10.09 -5.87
C LEU A 47 0.39 -8.80 -6.20
N ARG A 48 1.10 -7.70 -6.48
CA ARG A 48 0.49 -6.38 -6.75
C ARG A 48 -0.40 -6.39 -7.99
N ILE A 49 0.04 -7.03 -9.07
CA ILE A 49 -0.74 -7.22 -10.29
C ILE A 49 -2.02 -8.00 -9.97
N PHE A 50 -1.90 -9.11 -9.24
CA PHE A 50 -3.03 -9.92 -8.82
C PHE A 50 -4.06 -9.10 -8.03
N LEU A 51 -3.64 -8.34 -7.02
CA LEU A 51 -4.56 -7.52 -6.20
C LEU A 51 -5.34 -6.52 -7.05
N CYS A 52 -4.64 -5.82 -7.94
CA CYS A 52 -5.26 -4.81 -8.79
C CYS A 52 -6.30 -5.47 -9.71
N LYS A 53 -5.94 -6.58 -10.37
CA LYS A 53 -6.86 -7.31 -11.25
C LYS A 53 -8.09 -7.84 -10.51
N GLN A 54 -7.94 -8.35 -9.28
CA GLN A 54 -9.10 -8.82 -8.50
C GLN A 54 -10.07 -7.67 -8.19
N ILE A 55 -9.56 -6.50 -7.81
CA ILE A 55 -10.41 -5.36 -7.52
C ILE A 55 -11.12 -4.83 -8.76
N ILE A 56 -10.41 -4.74 -9.88
CA ILE A 56 -11.04 -4.32 -11.13
C ILE A 56 -12.08 -5.32 -11.62
N SER A 57 -11.81 -6.62 -11.47
CA SER A 57 -12.78 -7.66 -11.81
C SER A 57 -14.04 -7.59 -10.93
N GLU A 58 -13.91 -7.22 -9.65
CA GLU A 58 -15.06 -7.13 -8.72
C GLU A 58 -15.89 -5.85 -8.92
N PHE A 59 -15.24 -4.71 -9.18
CA PHE A 59 -15.90 -3.39 -9.13
C PHE A 59 -15.96 -2.67 -10.49
N GLY A 60 -15.02 -2.95 -11.38
CA GLY A 60 -14.95 -2.30 -12.69
C GLY A 60 -15.72 -3.04 -13.78
N PHE A 61 -15.90 -4.34 -13.64
CA PHE A 61 -16.46 -5.21 -14.70
C PHE A 61 -15.69 -5.14 -16.03
N PHE A 62 -14.39 -4.85 -15.97
CA PHE A 62 -13.46 -4.90 -17.10
C PHE A 62 -12.16 -5.63 -16.72
N SER A 63 -11.30 -5.91 -17.70
CA SER A 63 -9.96 -6.46 -17.48
C SER A 63 -8.90 -5.40 -17.73
N ILE A 64 -7.81 -5.45 -16.97
CA ILE A 64 -6.67 -4.53 -17.14
C ILE A 64 -5.39 -5.28 -17.52
N SER A 65 -4.49 -4.59 -18.22
CA SER A 65 -3.14 -5.10 -18.48
C SER A 65 -2.28 -5.08 -17.22
N ASP A 66 -1.20 -5.85 -17.24
CA ASP A 66 -0.20 -5.84 -16.17
C ASP A 66 0.45 -4.46 -16.04
N ASP A 67 0.75 -3.80 -17.15
CA ASP A 67 1.32 -2.44 -17.16
C ASP A 67 0.42 -1.42 -16.46
N LEU A 68 -0.90 -1.51 -16.64
CA LEU A 68 -1.86 -0.63 -15.98
C LEU A 68 -1.94 -0.95 -14.48
N ALA A 69 -1.93 -2.24 -14.10
CA ALA A 69 -1.87 -2.65 -12.70
C ALA A 69 -0.58 -2.14 -12.00
N LEU A 70 0.56 -2.21 -12.68
CA LEU A 70 1.83 -1.69 -12.18
C LEU A 70 1.85 -0.17 -12.10
N SER A 71 1.19 0.51 -13.04
CA SER A 71 1.02 1.97 -13.01
C SER A 71 0.21 2.40 -11.79
N PHE A 72 -0.89 1.70 -11.48
CA PHE A 72 -1.64 1.90 -10.23
C PHE A 72 -0.76 1.74 -9.00
N GLN A 73 0.04 0.67 -8.94
CA GLN A 73 0.94 0.45 -7.80
C GLN A 73 1.95 1.58 -7.63
N LYS A 74 2.57 2.07 -8.71
CA LYS A 74 3.53 3.19 -8.65
C LYS A 74 2.87 4.46 -8.13
N THR A 75 1.65 4.76 -8.62
CA THR A 75 0.86 5.89 -8.13
C THR A 75 0.55 5.75 -6.65
N TYR A 76 0.16 4.55 -6.20
CA TYR A 76 -0.14 4.32 -4.80
C TYR A 76 1.07 4.46 -3.88
N GLU A 77 2.24 3.98 -4.30
CA GLU A 77 3.50 4.18 -3.56
C GLU A 77 3.89 5.65 -3.45
N LYS A 78 3.69 6.42 -4.53
CA LYS A 78 3.91 7.86 -4.52
C LYS A 78 3.00 8.56 -3.51
N GLU A 79 1.72 8.22 -3.49
CA GLU A 79 0.78 8.76 -2.50
C GLU A 79 1.18 8.32 -1.06
N LEU A 80 1.59 7.08 -0.85
CA LEU A 80 2.09 6.62 0.46
C LEU A 80 3.36 7.34 0.92
N SER A 81 4.21 7.77 -0.01
CA SER A 81 5.42 8.54 0.32
C SER A 81 5.13 9.94 0.87
N SER A 82 3.89 10.44 0.74
CA SER A 82 3.48 11.73 1.30
C SER A 82 2.96 11.63 2.73
N ILE A 83 2.97 10.44 3.35
CA ILE A 83 2.60 10.28 4.77
C ILE A 83 3.65 10.99 5.63
N THR A 84 3.18 11.92 6.46
CA THR A 84 3.98 12.65 7.44
C THR A 84 3.56 12.24 8.86
N LEU A 85 4.48 12.41 9.81
CA LEU A 85 4.16 12.26 11.23
C LEU A 85 3.17 13.33 11.63
N PHE A 86 2.14 12.94 12.38
CA PHE A 86 1.29 13.91 13.05
C PHE A 86 2.07 14.61 14.18
N PRO A 87 1.82 15.91 14.45
CA PRO A 87 2.62 16.69 15.39
C PRO A 87 2.79 16.04 16.76
N GLU A 88 1.73 15.43 17.29
CA GLU A 88 1.72 14.80 18.62
C GLU A 88 2.65 13.58 18.68
N LEU A 89 2.75 12.79 17.60
CA LEU A 89 3.71 11.68 17.55
C LEU A 89 5.14 12.20 17.51
N LYS A 90 5.38 13.31 16.81
CA LYS A 90 6.70 13.95 16.78
C LYS A 90 7.11 14.38 18.19
N GLU A 91 6.21 15.01 18.94
CA GLU A 91 6.46 15.40 20.33
C GLU A 91 6.78 14.21 21.24
N ILE A 92 6.03 13.10 21.11
CA ILE A 92 6.28 11.87 21.88
C ILE A 92 7.66 11.28 21.55
N LEU A 93 8.01 11.20 20.26
CA LEU A 93 9.31 10.67 19.84
C LEU A 93 10.47 11.57 20.32
N GLU A 94 10.29 12.88 20.26
CA GLU A 94 11.25 13.86 20.79
C GLU A 94 11.42 13.73 22.31
N TYR A 95 10.32 13.61 23.05
CA TYR A 95 10.35 13.38 24.50
C TYR A 95 11.14 12.12 24.86
N CYS A 96 10.83 10.99 24.21
CA CYS A 96 11.51 9.72 24.42
C CYS A 96 13.02 9.85 24.11
N SER A 97 13.38 10.54 23.03
CA SER A 97 14.77 10.82 22.66
C SER A 97 15.49 11.63 23.74
N VAL A 98 14.91 12.75 24.20
CA VAL A 98 15.47 13.60 25.26
C VAL A 98 15.65 12.84 26.59
N LYS A 99 14.70 11.95 26.91
CA LYS A 99 14.74 11.12 28.11
C LYS A 99 15.61 9.86 27.97
N LYS A 100 16.24 9.64 26.81
CA LYS A 100 17.03 8.43 26.50
C LYS A 100 16.22 7.14 26.67
N ILE A 101 14.93 7.18 26.39
CA ILE A 101 14.06 6.02 26.36
C ILE A 101 14.31 5.30 25.02
N PRO A 102 14.70 4.02 25.01
CA PRO A 102 14.90 3.27 23.76
C PRO A 102 13.61 3.19 22.94
N ILE A 103 13.69 3.46 21.64
CA ILE A 103 12.58 3.38 20.70
C ILE A 103 12.91 2.33 19.64
N GLY A 104 11.99 1.38 19.43
CA GLY A 104 12.07 0.39 18.35
C GLY A 104 10.88 0.53 17.41
N ILE A 105 11.11 0.33 16.11
CA ILE A 105 10.05 0.25 15.09
C ILE A 105 9.90 -1.20 14.68
N ILE A 106 8.71 -1.77 14.90
CA ILE A 106 8.32 -3.09 14.38
C ILE A 106 7.41 -2.83 13.19
N THR A 107 7.84 -3.21 11.98
CA THR A 107 7.10 -2.96 10.74
C THR A 107 7.12 -4.18 9.82
N ASN A 108 6.01 -4.42 9.13
CA ASN A 108 5.92 -5.38 8.03
C ASN A 108 6.37 -4.77 6.69
N GLY A 109 6.77 -3.50 6.68
CA GLY A 109 7.31 -2.83 5.51
C GLY A 109 8.65 -3.45 5.08
N PRO A 110 9.03 -3.32 3.81
CA PRO A 110 10.30 -3.84 3.34
C PRO A 110 11.44 -3.21 4.14
N VAL A 111 12.39 -4.05 4.58
CA VAL A 111 13.64 -3.56 5.15
C VAL A 111 14.37 -2.83 4.02
N LYS A 112 14.35 -1.50 4.02
CA LYS A 112 15.31 -0.74 3.20
C LYS A 112 16.70 -1.04 3.75
N GLN A 113 17.42 -1.97 3.13
CA GLN A 113 18.87 -2.07 3.28
C GLN A 113 19.46 -0.84 2.59
N ASN A 114 19.59 0.28 3.31
CA ASN A 114 20.47 1.39 2.95
C ASN A 114 20.70 2.26 4.20
N TYR A 115 21.49 1.74 5.12
CA TYR A 115 22.31 2.54 6.02
C TYR A 115 23.75 2.04 5.85
N HIS A 116 24.44 2.56 4.83
CA HIS A 116 25.89 2.54 4.78
C HIS A 116 26.38 3.91 5.20
N ASN A 117 27.03 3.92 6.37
CA ASN A 117 28.01 4.86 6.94
C ASN A 117 27.76 6.37 6.78
#